data_AF-A0AA42T6T4-F1
#
_entry.id   AF-A0AA42T6T4-F1
#
_cell.length_a   1.000
_cell.length_b   1.000
_cell.length_c   1.000
_cell.angle_alpha   90.00
_cell.angle_beta   90.00
_cell.angle_gamma   90.00
#
_symmetry.space_group_name_H-M   'P 1'
#
loop_
_entity.id
_entity.type
_entity.pdbx_description
1 polymer ?
#
loop_
_entity_poly.entity_id
_entity_poly.type
_entity_poly.pdbx_seq_one_letter_code
_entity_poly.pdbx_strand_id
1 'polypeptide(L)'
;MKIEFVQHDFENEIDHVIYSLAVNDCYYDSEQIVFKNCLSEPILQEMMELKLLTRHKKQDFLGIFLICHQESRNQLISDHLYFSFDFAYKENNLIIYNDKEESQELYSDQEYSDLDCFFKRKELIFKYLNHECGEKYWFNLNLFEKTCWLHIAFLLTRLENDESEKVKEIILDGFYIQSRLDLYCYIGEEVCGVLGYMGANFSAMRDCLDGSFRPIQYPLRIVWKNFDYSKEKFDQNDDIQYVIDLLSQYADLQVC
;
A
#
# COMPACT_ATOMS: atom_id res chain seq x y z
N MET A 1 9.08 20.98 -6.93
CA MET A 1 7.74 20.38 -7.13
C MET A 1 7.16 20.83 -8.48
N LYS A 2 6.67 19.91 -9.32
CA LYS A 2 5.99 20.21 -10.58
C LYS A 2 4.56 19.70 -10.44
N ILE A 3 3.58 20.59 -10.37
CA ILE A 3 2.18 20.19 -10.57
C ILE A 3 1.98 20.08 -12.07
N GLU A 4 1.60 18.90 -12.54
CA GLU A 4 1.25 18.69 -13.94
C GLU A 4 -0.28 18.65 -14.07
N PHE A 5 -0.80 19.57 -14.87
CA PHE A 5 -2.21 19.59 -15.24
C PHE A 5 -2.34 18.65 -16.41
N VAL A 6 -2.77 17.42 -16.12
CA VAL A 6 -3.05 16.46 -17.17
C VAL A 6 -4.56 16.42 -17.32
N GLN A 7 -5.06 17.13 -18.33
CA GLN A 7 -6.40 16.87 -18.85
C GLN A 7 -6.30 15.53 -19.59
N HIS A 8 -6.91 14.48 -19.05
CA HIS A 8 -7.03 13.23 -19.78
C HIS A 8 -8.21 13.33 -20.74
N ASP A 9 -7.90 13.34 -22.04
CA ASP A 9 -8.86 13.21 -23.12
C ASP A 9 -8.77 11.75 -23.61
N PHE A 10 -9.53 10.85 -22.99
CA PHE A 10 -9.69 9.48 -23.47
C PHE A 10 -11.18 9.23 -23.67
N GLU A 11 -11.55 9.06 -24.93
CA GLU A 11 -12.93 9.08 -25.44
C GLU A 11 -13.89 8.06 -24.80
N ASN A 12 -13.48 7.15 -23.91
CA ASN A 12 -14.39 6.31 -23.12
C ASN A 12 -13.68 5.82 -21.83
N GLU A 13 -14.28 6.13 -20.66
CA GLU A 13 -14.07 5.55 -19.31
C GLU A 13 -13.01 6.13 -18.32
N ILE A 14 -12.71 7.45 -18.31
CA ILE A 14 -12.17 8.17 -17.11
C ILE A 14 -12.69 9.62 -17.08
N ASP A 15 -13.95 9.85 -16.73
CA ASP A 15 -14.60 11.18 -16.83
C ASP A 15 -14.25 12.18 -15.68
N HIS A 16 -13.24 11.92 -14.84
CA HIS A 16 -13.34 12.30 -13.41
C HIS A 16 -12.09 12.84 -12.69
N VAL A 17 -10.98 13.06 -13.40
CA VAL A 17 -9.74 13.62 -12.79
C VAL A 17 -9.58 15.08 -13.19
N ILE A 18 -9.64 16.02 -12.23
CA ILE A 18 -9.29 17.43 -12.54
C ILE A 18 -7.80 17.71 -12.27
N TYR A 19 -7.18 17.07 -11.27
CA TYR A 19 -5.84 17.48 -10.84
C TYR A 19 -4.94 16.31 -10.41
N SER A 20 -3.73 16.27 -10.98
CA SER A 20 -2.64 15.39 -10.53
C SER A 20 -1.63 16.19 -9.72
N LEU A 21 -1.40 15.81 -8.46
CA LEU A 21 -0.46 16.50 -7.57
C LEU A 21 0.74 15.61 -7.25
N ALA A 22 1.93 16.06 -7.63
CA ALA A 22 3.19 15.43 -7.22
C ALA A 22 3.48 15.76 -5.75
N VAL A 23 3.49 14.73 -4.90
CA VAL A 23 3.58 14.87 -3.44
C VAL A 23 5.04 14.92 -2.95
N ASN A 24 5.82 15.85 -3.47
CA ASN A 24 7.23 15.99 -3.09
C ASN A 24 7.43 16.90 -1.87
N ASP A 25 6.70 18.02 -1.82
CA ASP A 25 6.85 19.07 -0.80
C ASP A 25 5.47 19.47 -0.23
N CYS A 26 4.90 18.63 0.63
CA CYS A 26 3.65 18.93 1.33
C CYS A 26 3.74 18.62 2.83
N TYR A 27 2.82 19.20 3.59
CA TYR A 27 2.60 18.88 5.00
C TYR A 27 1.29 18.11 5.14
N TYR A 28 1.27 17.08 6.00
CA TYR A 28 0.09 16.28 6.30
C TYR A 28 0.01 16.03 7.81
N ASP A 29 -1.18 16.20 8.40
CA ASP A 29 -1.43 16.03 9.84
C ASP A 29 -2.66 15.17 10.17
N SER A 30 -3.06 14.31 9.23
CA SER A 30 -4.28 13.47 9.27
C SER A 30 -5.60 14.21 9.08
N GLU A 31 -5.67 15.52 9.30
CA GLU A 31 -6.89 16.32 9.07
C GLU A 31 -6.84 17.06 7.73
N GLN A 32 -5.63 17.39 7.27
CA GLN A 32 -5.45 18.13 6.03
C GLN A 32 -4.10 17.86 5.39
N ILE A 33 -4.04 18.11 4.07
CA ILE A 33 -2.81 18.18 3.29
C ILE A 33 -2.61 19.64 2.88
N VAL A 34 -1.43 20.18 3.12
CA VAL A 34 -1.08 21.55 2.76
C VAL A 34 0.07 21.55 1.75
N PHE A 35 -0.22 22.03 0.55
CA PHE A 35 0.77 22.30 -0.48
C PHE A 35 1.07 23.80 -0.53
N LYS A 36 2.31 24.18 -0.21
CA LYS A 36 2.73 25.58 -0.17
C LYS A 36 3.22 26.05 -1.53
N ASN A 37 2.79 27.25 -1.96
CA ASN A 37 3.21 27.90 -3.21
C ASN A 37 3.18 26.95 -4.42
N CYS A 38 2.13 26.16 -4.51
CA CYS A 38 2.11 24.97 -5.35
C CYS A 38 1.60 25.25 -6.78
N LEU A 39 0.70 26.22 -6.93
CA LEU A 39 0.10 26.58 -8.23
C LEU A 39 0.97 27.60 -8.98
N SER A 40 1.12 27.42 -10.29
CA SER A 40 1.72 28.44 -11.16
C SER A 40 0.70 29.54 -11.50
N GLU A 41 1.19 30.72 -11.86
CA GLU A 41 0.34 31.90 -12.14
C GLU A 41 -0.77 31.61 -13.18
N PRO A 42 -0.50 30.95 -14.33
CA PRO A 42 -1.55 30.58 -15.29
C PRO A 42 -2.68 29.73 -14.70
N ILE A 43 -2.34 28.75 -13.86
CA ILE A 43 -3.32 27.88 -13.22
C ILE A 43 -4.15 28.68 -12.22
N LEU A 44 -3.49 29.52 -11.43
CA LEU A 44 -4.18 30.33 -10.43
C LEU A 44 -5.20 31.25 -11.11
N GLN A 45 -4.81 31.85 -12.24
CA GLN A 45 -5.69 32.67 -13.06
C GLN A 45 -6.88 31.87 -13.60
N GLU A 46 -6.65 30.67 -14.13
CA GLU A 46 -7.71 29.79 -14.61
C GLU A 46 -8.67 29.37 -13.47
N MET A 47 -8.15 28.96 -12.32
CA MET A 47 -8.95 28.62 -11.14
C MET A 47 -9.77 29.82 -10.64
N MET A 48 -9.22 31.04 -10.70
CA MET A 48 -9.94 32.27 -10.38
C MET A 48 -11.10 32.52 -11.35
N GLU A 49 -10.86 32.40 -12.66
CA GLU A 49 -11.87 32.58 -13.71
C GLU A 49 -13.01 31.57 -13.58
N LEU A 50 -12.69 30.32 -13.26
CA LEU A 50 -13.64 29.23 -13.05
C LEU A 50 -14.30 29.23 -11.66
N LYS A 51 -13.89 30.14 -10.76
CA LYS A 51 -14.34 30.20 -9.35
C LYS A 51 -14.10 28.89 -8.58
N LEU A 52 -12.94 28.26 -8.81
CA LEU A 52 -12.52 26.98 -8.24
C LEU A 52 -11.54 27.11 -7.08
N LEU A 53 -11.36 28.30 -6.50
CA LEU A 53 -10.45 28.49 -5.35
C LEU A 53 -10.96 27.81 -4.05
N THR A 54 -12.24 27.49 -3.98
CA THR A 54 -12.82 26.72 -2.88
C THR A 54 -13.77 25.69 -3.45
N ARG A 55 -13.71 24.47 -2.94
CA ARG A 55 -14.64 23.41 -3.32
C ARG A 55 -15.13 22.70 -2.06
N HIS A 56 -16.44 22.52 -2.02
CA HIS A 56 -17.11 21.57 -1.15
C HIS A 56 -17.54 20.38 -2.00
N LYS A 57 -17.34 19.18 -1.47
CA LYS A 57 -17.62 17.90 -2.09
C LYS A 57 -19.06 17.87 -2.57
N LYS A 58 -19.24 17.62 -3.86
CA LYS A 58 -20.49 17.09 -4.41
C LYS A 58 -20.27 15.60 -4.58
N GLN A 59 -21.31 14.79 -4.40
CA GLN A 59 -21.30 13.32 -4.57
C GLN A 59 -20.96 12.84 -6.00
N ASP A 60 -20.42 13.71 -6.86
CA ASP A 60 -20.13 13.43 -8.24
C ASP A 60 -18.63 13.31 -8.41
N PHE A 61 -18.22 12.10 -8.79
CA PHE A 61 -17.11 11.71 -9.66
C PHE A 61 -15.96 12.70 -9.92
N LEU A 62 -15.46 13.39 -8.90
CA LEU A 62 -14.45 14.41 -9.11
C LEU A 62 -13.50 14.41 -7.93
N GLY A 63 -12.24 14.18 -8.24
CA GLY A 63 -11.22 13.94 -7.23
C GLY A 63 -9.83 14.42 -7.64
N ILE A 64 -8.93 14.36 -6.67
CA ILE A 64 -7.51 14.58 -6.86
C ILE A 64 -6.85 13.22 -6.98
N PHE A 65 -5.88 13.17 -7.89
CA PHE A 65 -4.96 12.07 -8.00
C PHE A 65 -3.61 12.51 -7.42
N LEU A 66 -3.28 12.00 -6.22
CA LEU A 66 -1.95 12.15 -5.65
C LEU A 66 -1.02 11.15 -6.31
N ILE A 67 0.16 11.61 -6.71
CA ILE A 67 1.21 10.74 -7.22
C ILE A 67 2.48 11.01 -6.43
N CYS A 68 3.14 9.95 -5.98
CA CYS A 68 4.47 10.03 -5.42
C CYS A 68 5.41 9.16 -6.24
N HIS A 69 6.45 9.79 -6.79
CA HIS A 69 7.56 9.12 -7.45
C HIS A 69 8.79 9.21 -6.55
N GLN A 70 9.35 8.06 -6.19
CA GLN A 70 10.56 7.98 -5.38
C GLN A 70 11.57 7.10 -6.09
N GLU A 71 12.79 7.61 -6.25
CA GLU A 71 13.84 6.93 -6.98
C GLU A 71 15.09 6.75 -6.14
N SER A 72 15.75 5.60 -6.34
CA SER A 72 17.15 5.36 -5.98
C SER A 72 17.97 5.20 -7.26
N ARG A 73 19.27 4.94 -7.14
CA ARG A 73 20.13 4.71 -8.31
C ARG A 73 19.67 3.55 -9.21
N ASN A 74 18.98 2.57 -8.65
CA ASN A 74 18.69 1.30 -9.32
C ASN A 74 17.18 1.03 -9.49
N GLN A 75 16.31 1.84 -8.90
CA GLN A 75 14.88 1.56 -8.86
C GLN A 75 14.06 2.84 -8.74
N LEU A 76 12.96 2.91 -9.50
CA LEU A 76 11.91 3.92 -9.39
C LEU A 76 10.64 3.23 -8.89
N ILE A 77 10.05 3.76 -7.81
CA ILE A 77 8.79 3.30 -7.25
C ILE A 77 7.77 4.43 -7.37
N SER A 78 6.59 4.11 -7.90
CA SER A 78 5.49 5.07 -8.07
C SER A 78 4.26 4.58 -7.34
N ASP A 79 3.79 5.35 -6.36
CA ASP A 79 2.54 5.11 -5.64
C ASP A 79 1.55 6.24 -5.96
N HIS A 80 0.26 5.95 -5.85
CA HIS A 80 -0.80 6.89 -6.16
C HIS A 80 -2.02 6.70 -5.27
N LEU A 81 -2.80 7.77 -5.13
CA LEU A 81 -4.09 7.74 -4.44
C LEU A 81 -5.07 8.68 -5.15
N TYR A 82 -6.23 8.14 -5.53
CA TYR A 82 -7.37 8.94 -5.97
C TYR A 82 -8.35 9.11 -4.81
N PHE A 83 -8.79 10.33 -4.55
CA PHE A 83 -9.89 10.57 -3.60
C PHE A 83 -10.65 11.85 -3.91
N SER A 84 -11.92 11.88 -3.54
CA SER A 84 -12.76 13.09 -3.55
C SER A 84 -12.55 13.90 -2.28
N PHE A 85 -12.59 15.23 -2.37
CA PHE A 85 -12.10 16.09 -1.31
C PHE A 85 -12.75 17.48 -1.29
N ASP A 86 -12.76 18.06 -0.10
CA ASP A 86 -12.92 19.50 0.10
C ASP A 86 -11.56 20.16 -0.01
N PHE A 87 -11.49 21.32 -0.67
CA PHE A 87 -10.28 22.12 -0.66
C PHE A 87 -10.52 23.61 -0.63
N ALA A 88 -9.49 24.32 -0.18
CA ALA A 88 -9.39 25.75 -0.31
C ALA A 88 -7.98 26.15 -0.74
N TYR A 89 -7.90 27.10 -1.67
CA TYR A 89 -6.69 27.84 -1.96
C TYR A 89 -6.71 29.16 -1.18
N LYS A 90 -5.83 29.30 -0.19
CA LYS A 90 -5.74 30.47 0.69
C LYS A 90 -4.29 30.80 0.99
N GLU A 91 -3.94 32.09 0.94
CA GLU A 91 -2.59 32.56 1.30
C GLU A 91 -1.46 31.82 0.57
N ASN A 92 -1.65 31.60 -0.75
CA ASN A 92 -0.75 30.83 -1.62
C ASN A 92 -0.59 29.34 -1.25
N ASN A 93 -1.49 28.78 -0.46
CA ASN A 93 -1.49 27.37 -0.10
C ASN A 93 -2.73 26.69 -0.64
N LEU A 94 -2.56 25.51 -1.25
CA LEU A 94 -3.66 24.58 -1.49
C LEU A 94 -3.81 23.68 -0.26
N ILE A 95 -4.97 23.77 0.38
CA ILE A 95 -5.33 23.01 1.58
C ILE A 95 -6.42 22.02 1.18
N ILE A 96 -6.12 20.74 1.28
CA ILE A 96 -7.06 19.64 1.07
C ILE A 96 -7.50 19.13 2.43
N TYR A 97 -8.80 19.07 2.68
CA TYR A 97 -9.36 18.59 3.93
C TYR A 97 -9.65 17.10 3.85
N ASN A 98 -9.25 16.35 4.87
CA ASN A 98 -9.53 14.94 5.04
C ASN A 98 -10.77 14.79 5.93
N ASP A 99 -11.92 14.54 5.32
CA ASP A 99 -13.13 14.23 6.06
C ASP A 99 -13.11 12.75 6.48
N LYS A 100 -12.79 12.51 7.76
CA LYS A 100 -12.74 11.15 8.33
C LYS A 100 -14.12 10.54 8.56
N GLU A 101 -15.21 11.32 8.54
CA GLU A 101 -16.56 10.80 8.82
C GLU A 101 -17.14 10.03 7.63
N GLU A 102 -16.74 10.34 6.39
CA GLU A 102 -17.33 9.74 5.17
C GLU A 102 -16.49 8.64 4.51
N SER A 103 -15.23 8.41 4.92
CA SER A 103 -14.40 7.32 4.36
C SER A 103 -14.89 5.91 4.72
N GLN A 104 -15.97 5.80 5.51
CA GLN A 104 -16.54 4.53 5.95
C GLN A 104 -17.48 3.87 4.92
N GLU A 105 -17.87 4.55 3.83
CA GLU A 105 -19.07 4.14 3.08
C GLU A 105 -18.90 3.36 1.76
N LEU A 106 -17.70 3.01 1.26
CA LEU A 106 -17.64 2.21 0.00
C LEU A 106 -16.79 0.93 -0.02
N TYR A 107 -15.86 0.72 0.93
CA TYR A 107 -15.17 -0.57 1.13
C TYR A 107 -14.89 -0.75 2.63
N SER A 108 -15.91 -1.18 3.37
CA SER A 108 -16.06 -1.08 4.83
C SER A 108 -15.16 -1.98 5.69
N ASP A 109 -14.02 -2.44 5.19
CA ASP A 109 -13.05 -3.24 5.97
C ASP A 109 -11.75 -2.47 6.27
N GLN A 110 -11.64 -1.21 5.84
CA GLN A 110 -10.46 -0.39 6.10
C GLN A 110 -10.49 0.22 7.51
N GLU A 111 -9.69 -0.35 8.41
CA GLU A 111 -9.43 0.19 9.75
C GLU A 111 -8.72 1.57 9.70
N TYR A 112 -8.08 1.91 8.58
CA TYR A 112 -7.22 3.08 8.42
C TYR A 112 -7.62 3.93 7.21
N SER A 113 -7.45 5.25 7.33
CA SER A 113 -7.67 6.19 6.23
C SER A 113 -6.74 5.90 5.05
N ASP A 114 -7.26 5.96 3.82
CA ASP A 114 -6.47 5.85 2.60
C ASP A 114 -5.33 6.88 2.53
N LEU A 115 -5.55 8.08 3.06
CA LEU A 115 -4.53 9.13 3.12
C LEU A 115 -3.42 8.82 4.10
N ASP A 116 -3.77 8.36 5.31
CA ASP A 116 -2.78 7.90 6.29
C ASP A 116 -1.94 6.77 5.70
N CYS A 117 -2.60 5.80 5.06
CA CYS A 117 -1.93 4.70 4.37
C CYS A 117 -0.97 5.21 3.28
N PHE A 118 -1.40 6.14 2.43
CA PHE A 118 -0.57 6.69 1.35
C PHE A 118 0.69 7.38 1.88
N PHE A 119 0.56 8.26 2.88
CA PHE A 119 1.73 8.94 3.44
C PHE A 119 2.65 8.00 4.21
N LYS A 120 2.10 6.99 4.90
CA LYS A 120 2.92 5.96 5.54
C LYS A 120 3.67 5.11 4.51
N ARG A 121 3.03 4.73 3.40
CA ARG A 121 3.71 4.01 2.31
C ARG A 121 4.83 4.83 1.70
N LYS A 122 4.61 6.13 1.44
CA LYS A 122 5.65 7.07 0.99
C LYS A 122 6.87 7.08 1.93
N GLU A 123 6.64 7.10 3.24
CA GLU A 123 7.71 7.03 4.25
C GLU A 123 8.49 5.70 4.16
N LEU A 124 7.79 4.57 4.11
CA LEU A 124 8.40 3.23 4.06
C LEU A 124 9.14 3.00 2.74
N ILE A 125 8.61 3.45 1.60
CA ILE A 125 9.27 3.42 0.29
C ILE A 125 10.55 4.25 0.34
N PHE A 126 10.52 5.44 0.97
CA PHE A 126 11.71 6.27 1.13
C PHE A 126 12.80 5.50 1.89
N LYS A 127 12.45 4.90 3.02
CA LYS A 127 13.39 4.12 3.84
C LYS A 127 13.95 2.92 3.07
N TYR A 128 13.10 2.19 2.36
CA TYR A 128 13.53 1.05 1.54
C TYR A 128 14.52 1.46 0.45
N LEU A 129 14.23 2.51 -0.32
CA LEU A 129 15.10 3.02 -1.38
C LEU A 129 16.44 3.56 -0.87
N ASN A 130 16.50 3.99 0.39
CA ASN A 130 17.73 4.43 1.06
C ASN A 130 18.43 3.30 1.85
N HIS A 131 18.00 2.04 1.69
CA HIS A 131 18.55 0.88 2.39
C HIS A 131 18.46 0.96 3.92
N GLU A 132 17.46 1.68 4.44
CA GLU A 132 17.15 1.74 5.87
C GLU A 132 16.23 0.60 6.32
N CYS A 133 15.58 -0.09 5.37
CA CYS A 133 14.77 -1.29 5.61
C CYS A 133 15.53 -2.53 5.12
N GLY A 134 15.94 -3.40 6.04
CA GLY A 134 16.58 -4.69 5.74
C GLY A 134 15.65 -5.89 5.92
N GLU A 135 16.23 -7.09 5.94
CA GLU A 135 15.53 -8.32 6.27
C GLU A 135 14.80 -8.20 7.60
N LYS A 136 13.57 -8.73 7.65
CA LYS A 136 12.71 -8.77 8.84
C LYS A 136 12.43 -7.39 9.43
N TYR A 137 12.60 -6.31 8.67
CA TYR A 137 12.27 -4.95 9.14
C TYR A 137 10.82 -4.85 9.62
N TRP A 138 9.93 -5.64 9.01
CA TRP A 138 8.52 -5.76 9.38
C TRP A 138 8.28 -6.25 10.83
N PHE A 139 9.26 -6.86 11.51
CA PHE A 139 9.16 -7.18 12.94
C PHE A 139 8.95 -5.95 13.82
N ASN A 140 9.49 -4.81 13.40
CA ASN A 140 9.42 -3.56 14.17
C ASN A 140 8.17 -2.73 13.82
N LEU A 141 7.37 -3.19 12.87
CA LEU A 141 6.18 -2.49 12.40
C LEU A 141 4.96 -2.87 13.24
N ASN A 142 4.12 -1.88 13.53
CA ASN A 142 2.78 -2.14 14.07
C ASN A 142 1.82 -2.66 12.97
N LEU A 143 0.58 -3.01 13.33
CA LEU A 143 -0.41 -3.57 12.38
C LEU A 143 -0.68 -2.64 11.19
N PHE A 144 -0.91 -1.35 11.44
CA PHE A 144 -1.08 -0.34 10.39
C PHE A 144 0.10 -0.29 9.41
N GLU A 145 1.31 -0.28 9.96
CA GLU A 145 2.53 -0.22 9.16
C GLU A 145 2.76 -1.52 8.38
N LYS A 146 2.39 -2.69 8.92
CA LYS A 146 2.41 -3.98 8.20
C LYS A 146 1.41 -4.01 7.05
N THR A 147 0.22 -3.46 7.23
CA THR A 147 -0.74 -3.28 6.13
C THR A 147 -0.13 -2.44 5.01
N CYS A 148 0.49 -1.31 5.36
CA CYS A 148 1.20 -0.47 4.39
C CYS A 148 2.37 -1.21 3.73
N TRP A 149 3.15 -1.98 4.50
CA TRP A 149 4.25 -2.79 4.00
C TRP A 149 3.80 -3.81 2.96
N LEU A 150 2.72 -4.54 3.22
CA LEU A 150 2.14 -5.51 2.28
C LEU A 150 1.56 -4.86 1.01
N HIS A 151 1.01 -3.64 1.12
CA HIS A 151 0.57 -2.87 -0.04
C HIS A 151 1.75 -2.49 -0.94
N ILE A 152 2.88 -2.06 -0.34
CA ILE A 152 4.11 -1.78 -1.10
C ILE A 152 4.64 -3.08 -1.73
N ALA A 153 4.66 -4.17 -0.98
CA ALA A 153 5.10 -5.46 -1.47
C ALA A 153 4.28 -5.88 -2.71
N PHE A 154 2.95 -5.75 -2.66
CA PHE A 154 2.09 -5.98 -3.81
C PHE A 154 2.40 -5.07 -5.00
N LEU A 155 2.62 -3.77 -4.77
CA LEU A 155 3.00 -2.81 -5.80
C LEU A 155 4.30 -3.24 -6.51
N LEU A 156 5.30 -3.70 -5.76
CA LEU A 156 6.58 -4.13 -6.30
C LEU A 156 6.52 -5.43 -7.08
N THR A 157 5.68 -6.39 -6.69
CA THR A 157 5.55 -7.65 -7.47
C THR A 157 5.10 -7.45 -8.91
N ARG A 158 4.42 -6.34 -9.21
CA ARG A 158 4.02 -6.01 -10.58
C ARG A 158 5.19 -5.58 -11.47
N LEU A 159 6.38 -5.39 -10.89
CA LEU A 159 7.59 -4.90 -11.54
C LEU A 159 8.65 -6.00 -11.74
N GLU A 160 8.49 -7.19 -11.15
CA GLU A 160 9.48 -8.26 -11.21
C GLU A 160 9.29 -9.17 -12.43
N ASN A 161 10.39 -9.55 -13.09
CA ASN A 161 10.43 -10.54 -14.16
C ASN A 161 10.71 -11.94 -13.60
N ASP A 162 9.99 -12.95 -14.11
CA ASP A 162 9.91 -14.34 -13.63
C ASP A 162 11.15 -15.22 -13.94
N GLU A 163 12.36 -14.67 -13.83
CA GLU A 163 13.63 -15.39 -14.06
C GLU A 163 14.34 -15.83 -12.77
N SER A 164 13.72 -15.66 -11.60
CA SER A 164 14.32 -16.01 -10.31
C SER A 164 14.34 -17.52 -10.05
N GLU A 165 15.32 -17.96 -9.26
CA GLU A 165 15.39 -19.35 -8.81
C GLU A 165 14.17 -19.68 -7.95
N LYS A 166 13.54 -20.83 -8.23
CA LYS A 166 12.36 -21.27 -7.50
C LYS A 166 12.72 -21.69 -6.07
N VAL A 167 12.11 -21.04 -5.09
CA VAL A 167 12.16 -21.39 -3.67
C VAL A 167 11.39 -22.69 -3.44
N LYS A 168 12.06 -23.66 -2.83
CA LYS A 168 11.50 -25.01 -2.59
C LYS A 168 11.04 -25.19 -1.16
N GLU A 169 11.67 -24.48 -0.23
CA GLU A 169 11.42 -24.59 1.20
C GLU A 169 11.61 -23.23 1.87
N ILE A 170 10.73 -22.93 2.82
CA ILE A 170 10.87 -21.81 3.74
C ILE A 170 10.72 -22.31 5.19
N ILE A 171 11.38 -21.61 6.12
CA ILE A 171 11.31 -21.91 7.55
C ILE A 171 10.75 -20.69 8.28
N LEU A 172 9.59 -20.88 8.88
CA LEU A 172 8.91 -19.86 9.68
C LEU A 172 9.17 -20.13 11.16
N ASP A 173 9.56 -19.11 11.91
CA ASP A 173 9.66 -19.17 13.36
C ASP A 173 8.44 -18.51 14.00
N GLY A 174 7.65 -19.32 14.70
CA GLY A 174 6.40 -18.93 15.30
C GLY A 174 6.51 -17.89 16.41
N PHE A 175 7.70 -17.67 16.99
CA PHE A 175 7.91 -16.57 17.94
C PHE A 175 7.60 -15.18 17.33
N TYR A 176 7.72 -15.06 16.01
CA TYR A 176 7.50 -13.81 15.28
C TYR A 176 6.16 -13.77 14.55
N ILE A 177 5.30 -14.77 14.71
CA ILE A 177 4.01 -14.84 14.03
C ILE A 177 2.89 -14.79 15.08
N GLN A 178 2.31 -13.60 15.25
CA GLN A 178 1.26 -13.33 16.24
C GLN A 178 -0.02 -12.81 15.57
N SER A 179 -0.03 -12.64 14.25
CA SER A 179 -1.18 -12.19 13.46
C SER A 179 -1.09 -12.70 12.03
N ARG A 180 -2.17 -12.60 11.26
CA ARG A 180 -2.14 -12.86 9.81
C ARG A 180 -1.16 -11.95 9.06
N LEU A 181 -1.07 -10.68 9.46
CA LEU A 181 -0.14 -9.73 8.82
C LEU A 181 1.32 -10.14 9.02
N ASP A 182 1.67 -10.67 10.19
CA ASP A 182 3.01 -11.22 10.44
C ASP A 182 3.29 -12.39 9.50
N LEU A 183 2.35 -13.33 9.38
CA LEU A 183 2.50 -14.48 8.49
C LEU A 183 2.68 -14.07 7.03
N TYR A 184 1.86 -13.12 6.55
CA TYR A 184 1.94 -12.61 5.18
C TYR A 184 3.28 -11.93 4.89
N CYS A 185 3.76 -11.08 5.82
CA CYS A 185 5.08 -10.46 5.72
C CYS A 185 6.19 -11.52 5.73
N TYR A 186 6.10 -12.52 6.62
CA TYR A 186 7.12 -13.55 6.77
C TYR A 186 7.22 -14.43 5.51
N ILE A 187 6.12 -15.02 5.06
CA ILE A 187 6.10 -15.87 3.86
C ILE A 187 6.53 -15.05 2.63
N GLY A 188 6.01 -13.83 2.51
CA GLY A 188 6.38 -12.91 1.43
C GLY A 188 7.89 -12.69 1.36
N GLU A 189 8.52 -12.40 2.50
CA GLU A 189 9.95 -12.14 2.55
C GLU A 189 10.82 -13.39 2.36
N GLU A 190 10.44 -14.55 2.89
CA GLU A 190 11.19 -15.80 2.68
C GLU A 190 11.19 -16.26 1.23
N VAL A 191 10.12 -15.93 0.47
CA VAL A 191 10.00 -16.35 -0.93
C VAL A 191 10.59 -15.31 -1.89
N CYS A 192 10.29 -14.03 -1.68
CA CYS A 192 10.60 -12.97 -2.63
C CYS A 192 11.62 -11.93 -2.11
N GLY A 193 12.18 -12.12 -0.92
CA GLY A 193 13.12 -11.16 -0.31
C GLY A 193 12.43 -9.96 0.33
N VAL A 194 13.18 -8.93 0.73
CA VAL A 194 12.65 -7.72 1.41
C VAL A 194 11.52 -7.10 0.59
N LEU A 195 10.40 -6.75 1.24
CA LEU A 195 9.14 -6.34 0.59
C LEU A 195 8.58 -7.39 -0.39
N GLY A 196 8.87 -8.66 -0.16
CA GLY A 196 8.30 -9.76 -0.90
C GLY A 196 6.82 -9.97 -0.59
N TYR A 197 6.05 -10.40 -1.59
CA TYR A 197 4.60 -10.54 -1.46
C TYR A 197 4.12 -11.93 -1.87
N MET A 198 3.52 -12.62 -0.90
CA MET A 198 2.85 -13.91 -1.05
C MET A 198 1.38 -13.81 -0.62
N GLY A 199 0.74 -12.66 -0.89
CA GLY A 199 -0.65 -12.37 -0.53
C GLY A 199 -0.78 -11.47 0.71
N ALA A 200 -1.84 -10.66 0.75
CA ALA A 200 -2.22 -9.84 1.91
C ALA A 200 -3.61 -10.20 2.48
N ASN A 201 -4.20 -11.28 2.00
CA ASN A 201 -5.43 -11.89 2.48
C ASN A 201 -5.50 -13.35 2.03
N PHE A 202 -6.47 -14.11 2.50
CA PHE A 202 -6.59 -15.55 2.20
C PHE A 202 -6.74 -15.86 0.71
N SER A 203 -7.54 -15.08 -0.03
CA SER A 203 -7.71 -15.31 -1.48
C SER A 203 -6.39 -15.06 -2.21
N ALA A 204 -5.73 -13.94 -1.94
CA ALA A 204 -4.47 -13.59 -2.58
C ALA A 204 -3.34 -14.57 -2.21
N MET A 205 -3.30 -15.06 -0.96
CA MET A 205 -2.32 -16.06 -0.53
C MET A 205 -2.54 -17.39 -1.24
N ARG A 206 -3.80 -17.84 -1.35
CA ARG A 206 -4.15 -19.02 -2.15
C ARG A 206 -3.67 -18.87 -3.59
N ASP A 207 -3.95 -17.73 -4.23
CA ASP A 207 -3.56 -17.49 -5.63
C ASP A 207 -2.03 -17.54 -5.80
N CYS A 208 -1.26 -17.08 -4.80
CA CYS A 208 0.20 -17.16 -4.80
C CYS A 208 0.73 -18.58 -4.58
N LEU A 209 0.05 -19.41 -3.79
CA LEU A 209 0.44 -20.78 -3.46
C LEU A 209 -0.05 -21.83 -4.48
N ASP A 210 -1.05 -21.49 -5.31
CA ASP A 210 -1.64 -22.41 -6.30
C ASP A 210 -1.15 -22.12 -7.74
N GLY A 211 -0.83 -20.86 -8.06
CA GLY A 211 -0.51 -20.45 -9.44
C GLY A 211 0.95 -20.04 -9.62
N SER A 212 1.51 -20.31 -10.81
CA SER A 212 2.90 -20.06 -11.25
C SER A 212 3.32 -18.58 -11.35
N PHE A 213 2.72 -17.68 -10.57
CA PHE A 213 3.02 -16.25 -10.52
C PHE A 213 4.13 -15.90 -9.53
N ARG A 214 4.60 -16.88 -8.76
CA ARG A 214 5.58 -16.70 -7.70
C ARG A 214 6.75 -17.65 -7.91
N PRO A 215 7.96 -17.26 -7.47
CA PRO A 215 9.16 -18.06 -7.68
C PRO A 215 9.23 -19.19 -6.66
N ILE A 216 8.23 -20.07 -6.67
CA ILE A 216 8.16 -21.25 -5.81
C ILE A 216 8.12 -22.52 -6.65
N GLN A 217 8.70 -23.59 -6.11
CA GLN A 217 8.51 -24.93 -6.62
C GLN A 217 7.26 -25.52 -5.95
N TYR A 218 6.27 -25.89 -6.74
CA TYR A 218 5.02 -26.46 -6.22
C TYR A 218 5.17 -27.95 -5.88
N PRO A 219 4.61 -28.40 -4.75
CA PRO A 219 4.14 -27.58 -3.62
C PRO A 219 5.32 -26.96 -2.86
N LEU A 220 5.18 -25.73 -2.39
CA LEU A 220 6.17 -25.10 -1.52
C LEU A 220 6.23 -25.88 -0.20
N ARG A 221 7.42 -26.23 0.28
CA ARG A 221 7.58 -26.80 1.62
C ARG A 221 7.65 -25.69 2.67
N ILE A 222 6.79 -25.74 3.68
CA ILE A 222 6.74 -24.75 4.76
C ILE A 222 6.97 -25.47 6.08
N VAL A 223 8.08 -25.16 6.75
CA VAL A 223 8.36 -25.65 8.11
C VAL A 223 8.07 -24.53 9.10
N TRP A 224 6.98 -24.65 9.86
CA TRP A 224 6.60 -23.69 10.89
C TRP A 224 7.02 -24.21 12.27
N LYS A 225 8.16 -23.72 12.74
CA LYS A 225 8.73 -24.03 14.05
C LYS A 225 8.07 -23.20 15.14
N ASN A 226 8.12 -23.68 16.39
CA ASN A 226 7.54 -23.00 17.55
C ASN A 226 6.06 -22.67 17.32
N PHE A 227 5.34 -23.54 16.60
CA PHE A 227 3.96 -23.29 16.20
C PHE A 227 3.03 -23.11 17.40
N ASP A 228 3.26 -23.86 18.48
CA ASP A 228 2.47 -23.73 19.71
C ASP A 228 2.50 -22.29 20.27
N TYR A 229 3.63 -21.59 20.13
CA TYR A 229 3.71 -20.18 20.53
C TYR A 229 2.85 -19.28 19.63
N SER A 230 2.96 -19.42 18.31
CA SER A 230 2.09 -18.69 17.37
C SER A 230 0.62 -18.94 17.69
N LYS A 231 0.25 -20.21 17.90
CA LYS A 231 -1.12 -20.61 18.22
C LYS A 231 -1.64 -19.98 19.51
N GLU A 232 -0.80 -19.87 20.53
CA GLU A 232 -1.17 -19.21 21.79
C GLU A 232 -1.31 -17.68 21.65
N LYS A 233 -0.45 -17.06 20.84
CA LYS A 233 -0.35 -15.59 20.72
C LYS A 233 -1.07 -14.99 19.53
N PHE A 234 -1.62 -15.81 18.64
CA PHE A 234 -2.29 -15.34 17.44
C PHE A 234 -3.45 -14.41 17.81
N ASP A 235 -3.61 -13.32 17.06
CA ASP A 235 -4.72 -12.40 17.22
C ASP A 235 -6.05 -13.17 17.25
N GLN A 236 -6.86 -12.88 18.27
CA GLN A 236 -8.14 -13.56 18.50
C GLN A 236 -9.17 -13.25 17.42
N ASN A 237 -8.96 -12.16 16.67
CA ASN A 237 -9.78 -11.81 15.51
C ASN A 237 -9.41 -12.65 14.27
N ASP A 238 -8.29 -13.38 14.32
CA ASP A 238 -7.79 -14.19 13.22
C ASP A 238 -7.96 -15.69 13.51
N ASP A 239 -8.43 -16.44 12.52
CA ASP A 239 -8.57 -17.90 12.64
C ASP A 239 -7.28 -18.61 12.19
N ILE A 240 -6.41 -18.92 13.16
CA ILE A 240 -5.17 -19.69 12.89
C ILE A 240 -5.47 -21.11 12.37
N GLN A 241 -6.61 -21.71 12.71
CA GLN A 241 -6.95 -23.03 12.18
C GLN A 241 -7.26 -22.93 10.69
N TYR A 242 -8.01 -21.90 10.28
CA TYR A 242 -8.24 -21.63 8.87
C TYR A 242 -6.94 -21.38 8.09
N VAL A 243 -5.98 -20.67 8.69
CA VAL A 243 -4.63 -20.50 8.11
C VAL A 243 -3.95 -21.85 7.88
N ILE A 244 -3.97 -22.74 8.88
CA ILE A 244 -3.35 -24.07 8.80
C ILE A 244 -4.03 -24.92 7.73
N ASP A 245 -5.35 -24.90 7.67
CA ASP A 245 -6.12 -25.66 6.68
C ASP A 245 -5.79 -25.18 5.25
N LEU A 246 -5.72 -23.86 5.04
CA LEU A 246 -5.35 -23.28 3.75
C LEU A 246 -3.91 -23.65 3.38
N LEU A 247 -2.94 -23.46 4.28
CA LEU A 247 -1.55 -23.81 3.98
C LEU A 247 -1.38 -25.31 3.72
N SER A 248 -2.04 -26.17 4.49
CA SER A 248 -1.98 -27.63 4.28
C SER A 248 -2.61 -28.08 2.95
N GLN A 249 -3.56 -27.29 2.42
CA GLN A 249 -4.19 -27.58 1.13
C GLN A 249 -3.28 -27.23 -0.06
N TYR A 250 -2.48 -26.17 0.04
CA TYR A 250 -1.71 -25.60 -1.09
C TYR A 250 -0.18 -25.70 -0.93
N ALA A 251 0.32 -26.17 0.21
CA ALA A 251 1.74 -26.31 0.52
C ALA A 251 2.02 -27.63 1.27
N ASP A 252 3.27 -28.09 1.24
CA ASP A 252 3.75 -29.17 2.11
C ASP A 252 4.08 -28.59 3.49
N LEU A 253 3.06 -28.49 4.34
CA LEU A 253 3.15 -27.86 5.65
C LEU A 253 3.60 -28.86 6.74
N GLN A 254 4.66 -28.49 7.46
CA GLN A 254 5.10 -29.15 8.68
C GLN A 254 5.07 -28.15 9.84
N VAL A 255 4.20 -28.38 10.82
CA VAL A 255 4.20 -27.64 12.10
C VAL A 255 4.99 -28.38 13.17
N CYS A 256 5.83 -27.68 13.93
CA CYS A 256 6.61 -28.26 15.03
C CYS A 256 6.95 -27.27 16.15
#